data_AF-A0A1Q7IZ44-F1
#
_entry.id   AF-A0A1Q7IZ44-F1
#
_cell.length_a   1.000
_cell.length_b   1.000
_cell.length_c   1.000
_cell.angle_alpha   90.00
_cell.angle_beta   90.00
_cell.angle_gamma   90.00
#
_symmetry.space_group_name_H-M   'P 1'
#
loop_
_entity.id
_entity.type
_entity.pdbx_description
1 polymer ?
#
loop_
_entity_poly.entity_id
_entity_poly.type
_entity_poly.pdbx_seq_one_letter_code
_entity_poly.pdbx_strand_id
1 'polypeptide(L)'
;MMRQLLLVLLGRLRRGVPHVLSSGLPLVGLSLVVVGCASHSLMTAAQSEAIRDRERALASHADAIQAAVRQSGNVGALAFLDAKDGHLVVLPGDSPADAWARYAASPESGTSPVSVPVVVTFVYRTDVPKAPETVTQSALQQHQAQLTSMAAFASELRRIEERLGLVQRELAATKQDTDKAVADVRALAEDLAAVRKFMLQTAQLGWLNHELTVENASGIRKMATASQELTASSAKLEDTLRQLSESLASQLKELAARLGAIQGKIQNLK
;
A
#
# COMPACT_ATOMS: atom_id res chain seq x y z
N MET A 1 1.26 -15.36 30.38
CA MET A 1 2.07 -16.59 30.43
C MET A 1 2.78 -16.78 29.09
N MET A 2 3.88 -16.06 28.90
CA MET A 2 4.87 -16.27 27.84
C MET A 2 6.05 -17.00 28.49
N ARG A 3 6.30 -18.25 28.11
CA ARG A 3 7.53 -19.05 28.34
C ARG A 3 7.15 -20.52 28.24
N GLN A 4 7.24 -21.12 27.04
CA GLN A 4 7.44 -22.57 26.93
C GLN A 4 7.75 -23.16 25.53
N LEU A 5 8.14 -22.36 24.53
CA LEU A 5 8.47 -22.90 23.19
C LEU A 5 9.93 -22.65 22.77
N LEU A 6 10.86 -22.79 23.72
CA LEU A 6 12.31 -22.62 23.51
C LEU A 6 13.13 -23.92 23.71
N LEU A 7 12.49 -25.09 23.78
CA LEU A 7 13.18 -26.36 24.06
C LEU A 7 12.65 -27.52 23.19
N VAL A 8 12.72 -27.34 21.87
CA VAL A 8 12.82 -28.46 20.92
C VAL A 8 14.20 -28.31 20.27
N LEU A 9 15.25 -28.75 20.99
CA LEU A 9 15.96 -30.01 20.67
C LEU A 9 16.45 -29.98 19.21
N LEU A 10 17.66 -29.50 18.89
CA LEU A 10 18.95 -29.78 19.54
C LEU A 10 19.09 -31.28 19.85
N GLY A 11 19.06 -32.07 18.78
CA GLY A 11 19.24 -33.51 18.83
C GLY A 11 19.60 -34.06 17.46
N ARG A 12 20.80 -33.75 16.96
CA ARG A 12 21.58 -34.57 16.02
C ARG A 12 22.93 -33.91 15.72
N LEU A 13 23.93 -34.29 16.51
CA LEU A 13 25.34 -34.18 16.15
C LEU A 13 25.93 -35.60 16.14
N ARG A 14 26.82 -35.83 15.16
CA ARG A 14 27.78 -36.94 14.99
C ARG A 14 27.29 -38.28 14.40
N ARG A 15 27.67 -38.55 13.15
CA ARG A 15 28.89 -39.32 12.76
C ARG A 15 28.95 -39.51 11.23
N GLY A 16 30.12 -39.25 10.62
CA GLY A 16 30.46 -39.75 9.28
C GLY A 16 31.15 -38.74 8.35
N VAL A 17 32.48 -38.80 8.30
CA VAL A 17 33.44 -38.20 7.33
C VAL A 17 34.11 -39.43 6.63
N PRO A 18 34.68 -39.44 5.38
CA PRO A 18 35.37 -38.36 4.63
C PRO A 18 35.20 -38.25 3.08
N HIS A 19 35.69 -37.09 2.58
CA HIS A 19 36.37 -36.75 1.29
C HIS A 19 35.59 -36.92 -0.04
N VAL A 20 35.52 -35.95 -0.96
CA VAL A 20 36.59 -35.43 -1.84
C VAL A 20 36.12 -34.17 -2.62
N LEU A 21 36.98 -33.13 -2.67
CA LEU A 21 37.22 -32.05 -3.68
C LEU A 21 36.11 -31.22 -4.37
N SER A 22 36.49 -29.94 -4.58
CA SER A 22 35.97 -28.92 -5.53
C SER A 22 34.87 -28.00 -4.99
N SER A 23 34.84 -26.67 -5.12
CA SER A 23 35.77 -25.59 -5.50
C SER A 23 34.97 -24.27 -5.37
N GLY A 24 35.61 -23.18 -4.91
CA GLY A 24 35.14 -21.77 -4.97
C GLY A 24 34.24 -21.35 -3.80
N LEU A 25 34.44 -20.22 -3.09
CA LEU A 25 35.26 -19.02 -3.23
C LEU A 25 35.30 -18.38 -1.82
N PRO A 26 36.45 -17.98 -1.25
CA PRO A 26 36.45 -17.25 0.01
C PRO A 26 36.34 -15.74 -0.22
N LEU A 27 35.35 -15.15 0.43
CA LEU A 27 35.37 -13.78 0.95
C LEU A 27 36.70 -13.55 1.70
N VAL A 28 37.56 -12.69 1.18
CA VAL A 28 38.69 -12.15 1.93
C VAL A 28 38.35 -10.71 2.28
N GLY A 29 37.98 -10.52 3.54
CA GLY A 29 37.95 -9.22 4.17
C GLY A 29 39.35 -8.60 4.16
N LEU A 30 39.43 -7.39 3.63
CA LEU A 30 40.66 -6.61 3.66
C LEU A 30 40.78 -5.94 5.03
N SER A 31 41.77 -6.40 5.77
CA SER A 31 42.22 -5.89 7.05
C SER A 31 42.69 -4.43 6.95
N LEU A 32 42.27 -3.61 7.92
CA LEU A 32 42.90 -2.35 8.27
C LEU A 32 44.40 -2.58 8.50
N VAL A 33 45.24 -1.96 7.67
CA VAL A 33 46.63 -1.66 8.02
C VAL A 33 46.71 -0.17 8.27
N VAL A 34 46.89 0.18 9.54
CA VAL A 34 47.38 1.49 9.97
C VAL A 34 48.82 1.60 9.48
N VAL A 35 49.04 2.28 8.36
CA VAL A 35 50.37 2.74 7.94
C VAL A 35 50.54 4.16 8.43
N GLY A 36 51.56 4.34 9.27
CA GLY A 36 51.95 5.63 9.83
C GLY A 36 52.29 6.66 8.76
N CYS A 37 52.08 7.91 9.14
CA CYS A 37 52.47 9.10 8.39
C CYS A 37 53.99 9.13 8.19
N ALA A 38 54.46 8.71 7.03
CA ALA A 38 55.76 9.11 6.50
C ALA A 38 55.60 9.28 4.99
N SER A 39 55.54 10.53 4.55
CA SER A 39 55.47 10.95 3.15
C SER A 39 56.61 10.34 2.33
N HIS A 40 56.39 9.16 1.76
CA HIS A 40 57.29 8.59 0.76
C HIS A 40 56.74 9.02 -0.59
N SER A 41 57.20 10.19 -1.05
CA SER A 41 57.09 10.57 -2.45
C SER A 41 57.88 9.55 -3.26
N LEU A 42 57.23 8.46 -3.67
CA LEU A 42 57.77 7.50 -4.63
C LEU A 42 57.66 8.11 -6.03
N MET A 43 58.32 9.26 -6.22
CA MET A 43 58.56 9.77 -7.56
C MET A 43 59.54 8.84 -8.24
N THR A 44 59.12 8.23 -9.34
CA THR A 44 60.01 7.42 -10.16
C THR A 44 61.11 8.32 -10.75
N ALA A 45 62.29 7.76 -11.03
CA ALA A 45 63.39 8.53 -11.62
C ALA A 45 62.94 9.27 -12.90
N ALA A 46 62.15 8.58 -13.73
CA ALA A 46 61.52 9.13 -14.93
C ALA A 46 60.58 10.31 -14.66
N GLN A 47 59.79 10.29 -13.58
CA GLN A 47 58.94 11.43 -13.19
C GLN A 47 59.77 12.63 -12.73
N SER A 48 60.85 12.39 -11.97
CA SER A 48 61.73 13.47 -11.49
C SER A 48 62.48 14.17 -12.64
N GLU A 49 62.82 13.43 -13.68
CA GLU A 49 63.46 13.95 -14.90
C GLU A 49 62.47 14.74 -15.74
N ALA A 50 61.28 14.17 -15.98
CA ALA A 50 60.18 14.87 -16.66
C ALA A 50 59.79 16.19 -15.97
N ILE A 51 59.86 16.25 -14.64
CA ILE A 51 59.61 17.48 -13.87
C ILE A 51 60.73 18.50 -14.05
N ARG A 52 61.99 18.08 -14.00
CA ARG A 52 63.12 19.00 -14.22
C ARG A 52 63.14 19.56 -15.63
N ASP A 53 62.82 18.75 -16.63
CA ASP A 53 62.76 19.19 -18.02
C ASP A 53 61.57 20.13 -18.25
N ARG A 54 60.41 19.82 -17.67
CA ARG A 54 59.24 20.73 -17.62
C ARG A 54 59.61 22.07 -16.98
N GLU A 55 60.24 22.07 -15.81
CA GLU A 55 60.60 23.30 -15.09
C GLU A 55 61.58 24.16 -15.89
N ARG A 56 62.59 23.54 -16.49
CA ARG A 56 63.54 24.24 -17.35
C ARG A 56 62.86 24.83 -18.59
N ALA A 57 61.93 24.09 -19.19
CA ALA A 57 61.20 24.52 -20.38
C ALA A 57 60.21 25.66 -20.09
N LEU A 58 59.53 25.64 -18.93
CA LEU A 58 58.60 26.69 -18.53
C LEU A 58 59.28 27.92 -17.94
N ALA A 59 60.50 27.80 -17.42
CA ALA A 59 61.25 28.92 -16.83
C ALA A 59 61.48 30.06 -17.83
N SER A 60 61.71 29.75 -19.11
CA SER A 60 61.87 30.74 -20.17
C SER A 60 60.58 31.49 -20.51
N HIS A 61 59.43 31.07 -19.97
CA HIS A 61 58.10 31.62 -20.23
C HIS A 61 57.42 32.17 -18.97
N ALA A 62 58.17 32.29 -17.86
CA ALA A 62 57.64 32.70 -16.56
C ALA A 62 56.86 34.04 -16.62
N ASP A 63 57.38 35.02 -17.35
CA ASP A 63 56.75 36.34 -17.50
C ASP A 63 55.43 36.27 -18.27
N ALA A 64 55.39 35.46 -19.34
CA ALA A 64 54.18 35.25 -20.13
C ALA A 64 53.09 34.51 -19.33
N ILE A 65 53.47 33.50 -18.55
CA ILE A 65 52.55 32.77 -17.67
C ILE A 65 51.97 33.71 -16.61
N GLN A 66 52.80 34.51 -15.94
CA GLN A 66 52.33 35.43 -14.90
C GLN A 66 51.48 36.57 -15.48
N ALA A 67 51.78 37.06 -16.68
CA ALA A 67 50.94 38.03 -17.38
C ALA A 67 49.55 37.45 -17.67
N ALA A 68 49.48 36.21 -18.17
CA ALA A 68 48.22 35.53 -18.45
C ALA A 68 47.39 35.27 -17.18
N VAL A 69 48.01 34.82 -16.08
CA VAL A 69 47.34 34.64 -14.78
C VAL A 69 46.74 35.96 -14.28
N ARG A 70 47.51 37.05 -14.32
CA ARG A 70 47.06 38.38 -13.88
C ARG A 70 45.86 38.90 -14.69
N GLN A 71 45.91 38.75 -16.01
CA GLN A 71 44.83 39.20 -16.90
C GLN A 71 43.54 38.40 -16.70
N SER A 72 43.65 37.14 -16.27
CA SER A 72 42.50 36.26 -16.09
C SER A 72 41.67 36.51 -14.84
N GLY A 73 42.22 37.20 -13.84
CA GLY A 73 41.59 37.41 -12.52
C GLY A 73 41.55 36.18 -11.59
N ASN A 74 41.94 34.99 -12.06
CA ASN A 74 41.93 33.76 -11.25
C ASN A 74 43.15 33.68 -10.30
N VAL A 75 43.10 32.72 -9.36
CA VAL A 75 44.15 32.46 -8.36
C VAL A 75 45.44 31.92 -8.98
N GLY A 76 45.35 31.23 -10.12
CA GLY A 76 46.50 30.67 -10.82
C GLY A 76 46.15 30.21 -12.23
N ALA A 77 47.04 29.41 -12.81
CA ALA A 77 46.80 28.72 -14.07
C ALA A 77 47.57 27.40 -14.15
N LEU A 78 46.99 26.43 -14.85
CA LEU A 78 47.76 25.30 -15.37
C LEU A 78 48.60 25.78 -16.56
N ALA A 79 49.91 25.59 -16.49
CA ALA A 79 50.86 25.95 -17.53
C ALA A 79 51.64 24.72 -17.99
N PHE A 80 51.68 24.52 -19.30
CA PHE A 80 52.47 23.47 -19.96
C PHE A 80 52.80 23.87 -21.39
N LEU A 81 53.76 23.18 -22.00
CA LEU A 81 54.01 23.29 -23.43
C LEU A 81 53.26 22.18 -24.16
N ASP A 82 52.60 22.49 -25.28
CA ASP A 82 51.97 21.46 -26.11
C ASP A 82 53.04 20.49 -26.63
N ALA A 83 52.79 19.19 -26.46
CA ALA A 83 53.69 18.16 -26.93
C ALA A 83 53.83 18.09 -28.46
N LYS A 84 52.93 18.73 -29.23
CA LYS A 84 52.95 18.72 -30.70
C LYS A 84 53.89 19.75 -31.33
N ASP A 85 53.82 21.00 -30.89
CA ASP A 85 54.49 22.15 -31.52
C ASP A 85 55.29 23.00 -30.52
N GLY A 86 55.27 22.64 -29.23
CA GLY A 86 55.99 23.32 -28.17
C GLY A 86 55.41 24.66 -27.75
N HIS A 87 54.20 25.02 -28.17
CA HIS A 87 53.60 26.30 -27.79
C HIS A 87 53.21 26.33 -26.31
N LEU A 88 53.32 27.50 -25.68
CA LEU A 88 52.89 27.70 -24.30
C LEU A 88 51.37 27.69 -24.20
N VAL A 89 50.84 26.82 -23.35
CA VAL A 89 49.43 26.72 -23.00
C VAL A 89 49.28 27.18 -21.56
N VAL A 90 48.40 28.15 -21.34
CA VAL A 90 48.05 28.65 -20.01
C VAL A 90 46.54 28.57 -19.85
N LEU A 91 46.09 27.80 -18.86
CA LEU A 91 44.68 27.58 -18.54
C LEU A 91 44.39 28.19 -17.17
N PRO A 92 43.82 29.40 -17.13
CA PRO A 92 43.49 30.05 -15.86
C PRO A 92 42.43 29.30 -15.08
N GLY A 93 42.58 29.28 -13.75
CA GLY A 93 41.58 28.72 -12.85
C GLY A 93 41.96 28.91 -11.39
N ASP A 94 41.00 28.64 -10.50
CA ASP A 94 41.18 28.86 -9.06
C ASP A 94 41.87 27.67 -8.37
N SER A 95 41.93 26.53 -9.06
CA SER A 95 42.66 25.33 -8.67
C SER A 95 43.10 24.52 -9.89
N PRO A 96 44.03 23.56 -9.75
CA PRO A 96 44.39 22.67 -10.84
C PRO A 96 43.17 21.93 -11.44
N ALA A 97 42.26 21.46 -10.60
CA ALA A 97 41.07 20.74 -11.03
C ALA A 97 40.07 21.65 -11.76
N ASP A 98 39.91 22.90 -11.31
CA ASP A 98 39.02 23.89 -11.94
C ASP A 98 39.54 24.30 -13.33
N ALA A 99 40.82 24.66 -13.43
CA ALA A 99 41.46 24.99 -14.71
C ALA A 99 41.35 23.84 -15.71
N TRP A 100 41.55 22.59 -15.25
CA TRP A 100 41.39 21.39 -16.07
C TRP A 100 39.94 21.15 -16.49
N ALA A 101 38.99 21.30 -15.59
CA ALA A 101 37.57 21.11 -15.88
C ALA A 101 37.07 22.10 -16.93
N ARG A 102 37.48 23.38 -16.85
CA ARG A 102 37.16 24.41 -17.84
C ARG A 102 37.74 24.09 -19.21
N TYR A 103 38.99 23.62 -19.23
CA TYR A 103 39.65 23.18 -20.47
C TYR A 103 38.95 21.97 -21.10
N ALA A 104 38.65 20.94 -20.31
CA ALA A 104 37.97 19.73 -20.78
C ALA A 104 36.52 19.99 -21.24
N ALA A 105 35.87 21.04 -20.72
CA ALA A 105 34.51 21.45 -21.11
C ALA A 105 34.48 22.43 -22.28
N SER A 106 35.63 22.97 -22.73
CA SER A 106 35.68 24.00 -23.76
C SER A 106 35.45 23.43 -25.18
N PRO A 107 34.43 23.90 -25.92
CA PRO A 107 34.11 23.42 -27.27
C PRO A 107 35.10 23.89 -28.35
N GLU A 108 35.99 24.85 -28.07
CA GLU A 108 37.02 25.33 -29.03
C GLU A 108 38.16 24.33 -29.28
N SER A 109 38.19 23.24 -28.53
CA SER A 109 39.15 22.13 -28.68
C SER A 109 38.92 21.26 -29.94
N GLY A 110 37.99 21.65 -30.81
CA GLY A 110 37.50 20.87 -31.95
C GLY A 110 38.44 20.75 -33.15
N THR A 111 39.49 21.58 -33.27
CA THR A 111 40.49 21.46 -34.37
C THR A 111 41.71 20.62 -34.01
N SER A 112 41.95 20.36 -32.72
CA SER A 112 42.73 19.26 -32.18
C SER A 112 42.88 19.51 -30.69
N PRO A 113 42.59 18.55 -29.80
CA PRO A 113 42.99 18.70 -28.42
C PRO A 113 44.52 18.91 -28.39
N VAL A 114 44.93 20.02 -27.76
CA VAL A 114 46.32 20.30 -27.41
C VAL A 114 46.84 19.08 -26.65
N SER A 115 47.97 18.53 -27.07
CA SER A 115 48.50 17.31 -26.47
C SER A 115 49.12 17.65 -25.12
N VAL A 116 48.33 17.43 -24.07
CA VAL A 116 48.72 17.73 -22.70
C VAL A 116 49.80 16.73 -22.24
N PRO A 117 50.95 17.20 -21.72
CA PRO A 117 51.98 16.33 -21.20
C PRO A 117 51.54 15.62 -19.92
N VAL A 118 52.20 14.50 -19.62
CA VAL A 118 51.90 13.63 -18.45
C VAL A 118 51.97 14.40 -17.12
N VAL A 119 52.82 15.41 -17.06
CA VAL A 119 53.01 16.28 -15.90
C VAL A 119 52.86 17.74 -16.32
N VAL A 120 52.02 18.47 -15.60
CA VAL A 120 51.76 19.90 -15.81
C VAL A 120 52.04 20.68 -14.52
N THR A 121 52.17 21.99 -14.64
CA THR A 121 52.45 22.88 -13.49
C THR A 121 51.26 23.75 -13.22
N PHE A 122 50.81 23.82 -11.98
CA PHE A 122 49.91 24.88 -11.56
C PHE A 122 50.74 26.03 -10.98
N VAL A 123 50.70 27.17 -11.67
CA VAL A 123 51.41 28.38 -11.29
C VAL A 123 50.43 29.32 -10.60
N TYR A 124 50.74 29.67 -9.36
CA TYR A 124 49.97 30.63 -8.58
C TYR A 124 50.28 32.07 -9.00
N ARG A 125 49.31 32.96 -8.84
CA ARG A 125 49.48 34.41 -9.04
C ARG A 125 50.48 34.97 -8.03
N THR A 126 51.21 36.01 -8.41
CA THR A 126 52.32 36.57 -7.61
C THR A 126 51.95 37.08 -6.21
N ASP A 127 50.68 37.35 -5.95
CA ASP A 127 50.14 37.76 -4.64
C ASP A 127 49.79 36.57 -3.72
N VAL A 128 49.83 35.34 -4.24
CA VAL A 128 49.60 34.11 -3.48
C VAL A 128 50.96 33.53 -3.09
N PRO A 129 51.32 33.49 -1.79
CA PRO A 129 52.62 33.01 -1.34
C PRO A 129 52.65 31.47 -1.33
N LYS A 130 52.51 30.84 -2.50
CA LYS A 130 52.51 29.39 -2.67
C LYS A 130 53.40 29.01 -3.85
N ALA A 131 54.26 28.01 -3.64
CA ALA A 131 55.14 27.50 -4.69
C ALA A 131 54.30 26.83 -5.81
N PRO A 132 54.77 26.84 -7.06
CA PRO A 132 54.13 26.12 -8.14
C PRO A 132 53.92 24.65 -7.79
N GLU A 133 52.75 24.13 -8.10
CA GLU A 133 52.37 22.76 -7.78
C GLU A 133 52.52 21.86 -9.00
N THR A 134 53.16 20.72 -8.84
CA THR A 134 53.26 19.73 -9.92
C THR A 134 52.04 18.83 -9.88
N VAL A 135 51.33 18.73 -11.01
CA VAL A 135 50.09 17.97 -11.10
C VAL A 135 50.20 16.96 -12.25
N THR A 136 49.85 15.71 -11.97
CA THR A 136 49.82 14.67 -13.01
C THR A 136 48.49 14.68 -13.75
N GLN A 137 48.53 14.39 -15.05
CA GLN A 137 47.33 14.29 -15.88
C GLN A 137 46.36 13.21 -15.35
N SER A 138 46.88 12.09 -14.86
CA SER A 138 46.08 11.00 -14.30
C SER A 138 45.29 11.43 -13.05
N ALA A 139 45.87 12.27 -12.19
CA ALA A 139 45.17 12.79 -11.01
C ALA A 139 44.01 13.72 -11.40
N LEU A 140 44.21 14.58 -12.40
CA LEU A 140 43.15 15.46 -12.92
C LEU A 140 42.01 14.67 -13.56
N GLN A 141 42.34 13.65 -14.36
CA GLN A 141 41.35 12.76 -14.97
C GLN A 141 40.56 11.95 -13.92
N GLN A 142 41.24 11.42 -12.90
CA GLN A 142 40.60 10.68 -11.81
C GLN A 142 39.63 11.57 -11.03
N HIS A 143 40.02 12.81 -10.72
CA HIS A 143 39.15 13.77 -10.03
C HIS A 143 37.90 14.12 -10.85
N GLN A 144 38.04 14.33 -12.16
CA GLN A 144 36.91 14.58 -13.06
C GLN A 144 35.96 13.37 -13.15
N ALA A 145 36.50 12.17 -13.23
CA ALA A 145 35.72 10.93 -13.22
C ALA A 145 34.92 10.77 -11.91
N GLN A 146 35.51 11.17 -10.78
CA GLN A 146 34.80 11.17 -9.49
C GLN A 146 33.65 12.18 -9.46
N LEU A 147 33.87 13.42 -9.92
CA LEU A 147 32.82 14.44 -9.94
C LEU A 147 31.64 14.04 -10.85
N THR A 148 31.93 13.47 -12.03
CA THR A 148 30.88 12.98 -12.95
C THR A 148 30.12 11.79 -12.36
N SER A 149 30.81 10.87 -11.68
CA SER A 149 30.18 9.77 -10.97
C SER A 149 29.27 10.26 -9.82
N MET A 150 29.72 11.24 -9.04
CA MET A 150 28.90 11.84 -7.98
C MET A 150 27.66 12.55 -8.52
N ALA A 151 27.79 13.27 -9.64
CA ALA A 151 26.65 13.91 -10.31
C ALA A 151 25.64 12.86 -10.83
N ALA A 152 26.13 11.76 -11.39
CA ALA A 152 25.29 10.65 -11.81
C ALA A 152 24.53 10.04 -10.61
N PHE A 153 25.22 9.73 -9.50
CA PHE A 153 24.57 9.22 -8.29
C PHE A 153 23.54 10.18 -7.71
N ALA A 154 23.82 11.48 -7.68
CA ALA A 154 22.85 12.48 -7.23
C ALA A 154 21.57 12.48 -8.10
N SER A 155 21.71 12.29 -9.41
CA SER A 155 20.57 12.18 -10.32
C SER A 155 19.75 10.91 -10.09
N GLU A 156 20.39 9.79 -9.75
CA GLU A 156 19.72 8.53 -9.43
C GLU A 156 18.96 8.61 -8.11
N LEU A 157 19.57 9.20 -7.08
CA LEU A 157 18.90 9.41 -5.79
C LEU A 157 17.63 10.25 -5.96
N ARG A 158 17.70 11.33 -6.73
CA ARG A 158 16.53 12.17 -7.02
C ARG A 158 15.41 11.39 -7.72
N ARG A 159 15.74 10.53 -8.70
CA ARG A 159 14.76 9.66 -9.36
C ARG A 159 14.14 8.64 -8.41
N ILE A 160 14.92 8.09 -7.48
CA ILE A 160 14.43 7.14 -6.47
C ILE A 160 13.46 7.85 -5.53
N GLU A 161 13.78 9.05 -5.06
CA GLU A 161 12.89 9.86 -4.21
C GLU A 161 11.56 10.19 -4.90
N GLU A 162 11.60 10.59 -6.18
CA GLU A 162 10.40 10.85 -6.97
C GLU A 162 9.52 9.59 -7.10
N ARG A 163 10.12 8.42 -7.34
CA ARG A 163 9.40 7.13 -7.40
C ARG A 163 8.80 6.76 -6.05
N LEU A 164 9.53 6.96 -4.95
CA LEU A 164 9.03 6.72 -3.61
C LEU A 164 7.82 7.59 -3.29
N GLY A 165 7.85 8.87 -3.69
CA GLY A 165 6.72 9.78 -3.54
C GLY A 165 5.49 9.40 -4.37
N LEU A 166 5.68 8.75 -5.53
CA LEU A 166 4.57 8.19 -6.33
C LEU A 166 3.96 6.97 -5.64
N VAL A 167 4.79 6.01 -5.23
CA VAL A 167 4.34 4.78 -4.55
C VAL A 167 3.61 5.11 -3.25
N GLN A 168 4.07 6.09 -2.47
CA GLN A 168 3.37 6.53 -1.27
C GLN A 168 1.98 7.10 -1.57
N ARG A 169 1.81 7.84 -2.67
CA ARG A 169 0.50 8.37 -3.09
C ARG A 169 -0.43 7.27 -3.57
N GLU A 170 0.06 6.33 -4.37
CA GLU A 170 -0.72 5.17 -4.82
C GLU A 170 -1.15 4.28 -3.65
N LEU A 171 -0.27 4.08 -2.67
CA LEU A 171 -0.60 3.33 -1.46
C LEU A 171 -1.68 4.03 -0.63
N ALA A 172 -1.61 5.36 -0.50
CA ALA A 172 -2.64 6.13 0.19
C ALA A 172 -4.01 6.05 -0.52
N ALA A 173 -4.02 6.16 -1.85
CA ALA A 173 -5.24 5.99 -2.65
C ALA A 173 -5.81 4.57 -2.51
N THR A 174 -4.96 3.55 -2.63
CA THR A 174 -5.37 2.14 -2.47
C THR A 174 -5.95 1.89 -1.08
N LYS A 175 -5.33 2.45 -0.04
CA LYS A 175 -5.85 2.36 1.33
C LYS A 175 -7.24 2.99 1.44
N GLN A 176 -7.43 4.18 0.88
CA GLN A 176 -8.73 4.85 0.87
C GLN A 176 -9.80 4.03 0.14
N ASP A 177 -9.46 3.42 -0.99
CA ASP A 177 -10.39 2.55 -1.73
C ASP A 177 -10.74 1.29 -0.91
N THR A 178 -9.78 0.68 -0.23
CA THR A 178 -10.05 -0.46 0.66
C THR A 178 -10.93 -0.07 1.85
N ASP A 179 -10.69 1.09 2.47
CA ASP A 179 -11.49 1.57 3.60
C ASP A 179 -12.94 1.84 3.17
N LYS A 180 -13.12 2.40 1.97
CA LYS A 180 -14.45 2.60 1.36
C LYS A 180 -15.15 1.27 1.08
N ALA A 181 -14.46 0.31 0.46
CA ALA A 181 -15.04 -1.02 0.20
C ALA A 181 -15.46 -1.74 1.49
N VAL A 182 -14.67 -1.61 2.57
CA VAL A 182 -15.02 -2.16 3.88
C VAL A 182 -16.27 -1.48 4.46
N ALA A 183 -16.42 -0.17 4.31
CA ALA A 183 -17.61 0.55 4.73
C ALA A 183 -18.86 0.11 3.95
N ASP A 184 -18.74 -0.04 2.64
CA ASP A 184 -19.84 -0.50 1.77
C ASP A 184 -20.28 -1.93 2.14
N VAL A 185 -19.35 -2.84 2.43
CA VAL A 185 -19.66 -4.19 2.91
C VAL A 185 -20.37 -4.17 4.25
N ARG A 186 -19.98 -3.27 5.17
CA ARG A 186 -20.68 -3.12 6.46
C ARG A 186 -22.11 -2.63 6.26
N ALA A 187 -22.33 -1.63 5.42
CA ALA A 187 -23.67 -1.13 5.10
C ALA A 187 -24.55 -2.26 4.49
N LEU A 188 -24.01 -3.03 3.55
CA LEU A 188 -24.72 -4.17 2.96
C LEU A 188 -25.08 -5.24 4.00
N ALA A 189 -24.21 -5.48 4.98
CA ALA A 189 -24.49 -6.43 6.07
C ALA A 189 -25.64 -5.94 6.96
N GLU A 190 -25.74 -4.64 7.22
CA GLU A 190 -26.84 -4.03 7.96
C GLU A 190 -28.17 -4.15 7.19
N ASP A 191 -28.14 -3.88 5.87
CA ASP A 191 -29.30 -4.05 4.99
C ASP A 191 -29.76 -5.51 4.96
N LEU A 192 -28.83 -6.46 4.87
CA LEU A 192 -29.17 -7.89 4.87
C LEU A 192 -29.78 -8.33 6.21
N ALA A 193 -29.30 -7.79 7.33
CA ALA A 193 -29.90 -8.02 8.63
C ALA A 193 -31.32 -7.43 8.72
N ALA A 194 -31.55 -6.23 8.16
CA ALA A 194 -32.86 -5.60 8.08
C ALA A 194 -33.84 -6.42 7.22
N VAL A 195 -33.41 -6.88 6.04
CA VAL A 195 -34.21 -7.75 5.17
C VAL A 195 -34.56 -9.05 5.87
N ARG A 196 -33.60 -9.68 6.55
CA ARG A 196 -33.87 -10.91 7.33
C ARG A 196 -34.93 -10.67 8.41
N LYS A 197 -34.84 -9.55 9.13
CA LYS A 197 -35.84 -9.17 10.14
C LYS A 197 -37.22 -8.95 9.52
N PHE A 198 -37.28 -8.24 8.39
CA PHE A 198 -38.51 -8.00 7.66
C PHE A 198 -39.16 -9.32 7.18
N MET A 199 -38.36 -10.25 6.65
CA MET A 199 -38.84 -11.58 6.23
C MET A 199 -39.41 -12.38 7.42
N LEU A 200 -38.74 -12.35 8.58
CA LEU A 200 -39.22 -13.02 9.79
C LEU A 200 -40.54 -12.42 10.27
N GLN A 201 -40.66 -11.09 10.27
CA GLN A 201 -41.90 -10.41 10.64
C GLN A 201 -43.03 -10.73 9.65
N THR A 202 -42.75 -10.78 8.36
CA THR A 202 -43.72 -11.16 7.33
C THR A 202 -44.18 -12.62 7.51
N ALA A 203 -43.27 -13.53 7.84
CA ALA A 203 -43.62 -14.90 8.15
C ALA A 203 -44.48 -15.03 9.41
N GLN A 204 -44.19 -14.26 10.46
CA GLN A 204 -45.00 -14.19 11.69
C GLN A 204 -46.41 -13.68 11.41
N LEU A 205 -46.54 -12.61 10.61
CA LEU A 205 -47.85 -12.10 10.20
C LEU A 205 -48.63 -13.13 9.38
N GLY A 206 -47.97 -13.85 8.47
CA GLY A 206 -48.59 -14.94 7.72
C GLY A 206 -49.11 -16.07 8.61
N TRP A 207 -48.34 -16.45 9.63
CA TRP A 207 -48.75 -17.45 10.62
C TRP A 207 -49.96 -17.00 11.44
N LEU A 208 -49.92 -15.77 11.99
CA LEU A 208 -51.03 -15.18 12.74
C LEU A 208 -52.32 -15.10 11.91
N ASN A 209 -52.20 -14.68 10.64
CA ASN A 209 -53.35 -14.61 9.73
C ASN A 209 -53.96 -15.99 9.45
N HIS A 210 -53.12 -17.01 9.30
CA HIS A 210 -53.59 -18.39 9.14
C HIS A 210 -54.32 -18.90 10.39
N GLU A 211 -53.75 -18.66 11.57
CA GLU A 211 -54.36 -19.04 12.86
C GLU A 211 -55.73 -18.39 13.04
N LEU A 212 -55.83 -17.07 12.82
CA LEU A 212 -57.10 -16.34 12.92
C LEU A 212 -58.14 -16.86 11.90
N THR A 213 -57.71 -17.19 10.68
CA THR A 213 -58.60 -17.75 9.66
C THR A 213 -59.15 -19.12 10.08
N VAL A 214 -58.30 -19.98 10.64
CA VAL A 214 -58.69 -21.32 11.12
C VAL A 214 -59.62 -21.19 12.33
N GLU A 215 -59.30 -20.32 13.28
CA GLU A 215 -60.11 -20.09 14.47
C GLU A 215 -61.50 -19.53 14.10
N ASN A 216 -61.55 -18.54 13.20
CA ASN A 216 -62.81 -17.98 12.72
C ASN A 216 -63.67 -19.04 12.00
N ALA A 217 -63.08 -19.83 11.11
CA ALA A 217 -63.79 -20.91 10.43
C ALA A 217 -64.31 -21.99 11.41
N SER A 218 -63.59 -22.25 12.50
CA SER A 218 -64.01 -23.14 13.58
C SER A 218 -65.16 -22.53 14.40
N GLY A 219 -65.06 -21.23 14.74
CA GLY A 219 -66.11 -20.47 15.44
C GLY A 219 -67.42 -20.43 14.66
N ILE A 220 -67.36 -20.11 13.37
CA ILE A 220 -68.54 -20.11 12.47
C ILE A 220 -69.18 -21.50 12.44
N ARG A 221 -68.39 -22.57 12.34
CA ARG A 221 -68.91 -23.95 12.36
C ARG A 221 -69.63 -24.27 13.67
N LYS A 222 -69.04 -23.91 14.83
CA LYS A 222 -69.67 -24.10 16.14
C LYS A 222 -70.96 -23.29 16.31
N MET A 223 -70.99 -22.05 15.83
CA MET A 223 -72.19 -21.22 15.84
C MET A 223 -73.28 -21.80 14.94
N ALA A 224 -72.92 -22.29 13.74
CA ALA A 224 -73.86 -22.94 12.85
C ALA A 224 -74.46 -24.21 13.46
N THR A 225 -73.64 -25.06 14.10
CA THR A 225 -74.15 -26.26 14.80
C THR A 225 -75.06 -25.89 15.96
N ALA A 226 -74.69 -24.91 16.78
CA ALA A 226 -75.53 -24.44 17.88
C ALA A 226 -76.86 -23.84 17.37
N SER A 227 -76.83 -23.12 16.25
CA SER A 227 -78.04 -22.58 15.61
C SER A 227 -78.95 -23.68 15.07
N GLN A 228 -78.38 -24.76 14.50
CA GLN A 228 -79.13 -25.93 14.05
C GLN A 228 -79.78 -26.66 15.23
N GLU A 229 -79.05 -26.87 16.32
CA GLU A 229 -79.57 -27.46 17.56
C GLU A 229 -80.70 -26.62 18.17
N LEU A 230 -80.53 -25.29 18.22
CA LEU A 230 -81.56 -24.37 18.69
C LEU A 230 -82.82 -24.47 17.84
N THR A 231 -82.68 -24.48 16.51
CA THR A 231 -83.81 -24.62 15.58
C THR A 231 -84.53 -25.95 15.78
N ALA A 232 -83.79 -27.06 15.93
CA ALA A 232 -84.36 -28.36 16.23
C ALA A 232 -85.07 -28.40 17.58
N SER A 233 -84.51 -27.74 18.61
CA SER A 233 -85.13 -27.62 19.92
C SER A 233 -86.41 -26.79 19.89
N SER A 234 -86.44 -25.72 19.09
CA SER A 234 -87.63 -24.87 18.88
C SER A 234 -88.74 -25.66 18.18
N ALA A 235 -88.42 -26.38 17.11
CA ALA A 235 -89.38 -27.23 16.40
C ALA A 235 -89.97 -28.31 17.33
N LYS A 236 -89.13 -28.94 18.16
CA LYS A 236 -89.60 -29.90 19.16
C LYS A 236 -90.52 -29.25 20.20
N LEU A 237 -90.24 -28.03 20.65
CA LEU A 237 -91.09 -27.28 21.57
C LEU A 237 -92.45 -26.98 20.91
N GLU A 238 -92.46 -26.51 19.66
CA GLU A 238 -93.69 -26.27 18.90
C GLU A 238 -94.55 -27.54 18.76
N ASP A 239 -93.93 -28.69 18.46
CA ASP A 239 -94.62 -29.98 18.40
C ASP A 239 -95.24 -30.36 19.75
N THR A 240 -94.50 -30.19 20.85
CA THR A 240 -95.04 -30.48 22.20
C THR A 240 -96.19 -29.55 22.57
N LEU A 241 -96.12 -28.27 22.23
CA LEU A 241 -97.22 -27.31 22.43
C LEU A 241 -98.46 -27.70 21.61
N ARG A 242 -98.26 -28.11 20.36
CA ARG A 242 -99.35 -28.59 19.51
C ARG A 242 -100.00 -29.84 20.08
N GLN A 243 -99.21 -30.83 20.54
CA GLN A 243 -99.72 -32.03 21.20
C GLN A 243 -100.51 -31.71 22.47
N LEU A 244 -100.02 -30.79 23.30
CA LEU A 244 -100.72 -30.34 24.50
C LEU A 244 -102.06 -29.66 24.14
N SER A 245 -102.07 -28.80 23.12
CA SER A 245 -103.29 -28.15 22.63
C SER A 245 -104.32 -29.16 22.12
N GLU A 246 -103.88 -30.15 21.33
CA GLU A 246 -104.75 -31.20 20.78
C GLU A 246 -105.31 -32.11 21.88
N SER A 247 -104.48 -32.47 22.86
CA SER A 247 -104.89 -33.22 24.05
C SER A 247 -105.93 -32.47 24.86
N LEU A 248 -105.71 -31.16 25.11
CA LEU A 248 -106.66 -30.33 25.84
C LEU A 248 -107.99 -30.16 25.09
N ALA A 249 -107.95 -29.98 23.76
CA ALA A 249 -109.17 -29.94 22.94
C ALA A 249 -109.94 -31.27 23.01
N SER A 250 -109.25 -32.41 22.97
CA SER A 250 -109.85 -33.73 23.14
C SER A 250 -110.48 -33.91 24.53
N GLN A 251 -109.78 -33.50 25.59
CA GLN A 251 -110.31 -33.52 26.96
C GLN A 251 -111.56 -32.67 27.12
N LEU A 252 -111.59 -31.46 26.54
CA LEU A 252 -112.78 -30.60 26.55
C LEU A 252 -113.95 -31.21 25.78
N LYS A 253 -113.69 -31.83 24.63
CA LYS A 253 -114.71 -32.52 23.83
C LYS A 253 -115.30 -33.71 24.59
N GLU A 254 -114.46 -34.51 25.26
CA GLU A 254 -114.88 -35.61 26.12
C GLU A 254 -115.73 -35.10 27.30
N LEU A 255 -115.30 -34.01 27.94
CA LEU A 255 -116.06 -33.41 29.05
C LEU A 255 -117.42 -32.88 28.58
N ALA A 256 -117.49 -32.24 27.40
CA ALA A 256 -118.73 -31.81 26.78
C ALA A 256 -119.66 -32.99 26.44
N ALA A 257 -119.11 -34.08 25.90
CA ALA A 257 -119.87 -35.30 25.62
C ALA A 257 -120.43 -35.93 26.90
N ARG A 258 -119.65 -35.98 27.98
CA ARG A 258 -120.10 -36.44 29.30
C ARG A 258 -121.22 -35.56 29.87
N LEU A 259 -121.07 -34.24 29.79
CA LEU A 259 -122.12 -33.30 30.20
C LEU A 259 -123.40 -33.50 29.40
N GLY A 260 -123.30 -33.64 28.07
CA GLY A 260 -124.44 -33.94 27.21
C GLY A 260 -125.12 -35.28 27.55
N ALA A 261 -124.35 -36.32 27.84
CA ALA A 261 -124.87 -37.61 28.28
C ALA A 261 -125.59 -37.53 29.64
N ILE A 262 -125.06 -36.75 30.59
CA ILE A 262 -125.72 -36.49 31.89
C ILE A 262 -127.02 -35.72 31.66
N GLN A 263 -127.02 -34.68 30.83
CA GLN A 263 -128.21 -33.88 30.53
C GLN A 263 -129.30 -34.71 29.84
N GLY A 264 -128.93 -35.58 28.89
CA GLY A 264 -129.87 -36.51 28.25
C GLY A 264 -130.48 -37.51 29.25
N LYS A 265 -129.67 -38.04 30.17
CA LYS A 265 -130.19 -38.89 31.27
C LYS A 265 -131.18 -38.15 32.17
N ILE A 266 -130.93 -36.87 32.48
CA ILE A 266 -131.84 -36.04 33.27
C ILE A 266 -133.17 -35.78 32.54
N GLN A 267 -133.14 -35.56 31.22
CA GLN A 267 -134.36 -35.34 30.44
C GLN A 267 -135.24 -36.59 30.33
N ASN A 268 -134.65 -37.79 30.26
CA ASN A 268 -135.38 -39.06 30.24
C ASN A 268 -135.97 -39.49 31.60
N LEU A 269 -135.74 -38.73 32.67
CA LEU A 269 -136.31 -38.96 34.01
C LEU A 269 -137.58 -38.13 34.28
N LYS A 270 -138.04 -37.35 33.30
CA LYS A 270 -139.36 -36.71 33.28
C LYS A 270 -140.36 -37.56 32.49
#